data_AF-A0A937WF48-F1
#
_entry.id   AF-A0A937WF48-F1
#
_cell.length_a   1.000
_cell.length_b   1.000
_cell.length_c   1.000
_cell.angle_alpha   90.00
_cell.angle_beta   90.00
_cell.angle_gamma   90.00
#
_symmetry.space_group_name_H-M   'P 1'
#
loop_
_entity.id
_entity.type
_entity.pdbx_description
1 polymer ?
#
loop_
_entity_poly.entity_id
_entity_poly.type
_entity_poly.pdbx_seq_one_letter_code
_entity_poly.pdbx_strand_id
1 'polypeptide(L)'
;MHGINVHKIGNYISCSGTGNARFFYFSSWNSAGVPHNAIHLGTLDGAGAWGRGIATGKLFDKNKWYFVAGVINNEDGMTRAYVDGKLAHEQKFTTGDTPGTPTAIWIGGTPEAYQWVTGTMDEVAFYNAALTEDDINFIMKNGLMKGVIKAVDSHGKVATTWGGIKNAD
;
A
#
# COMPACT_ATOMS: atom_id res chain seq x y z
N MET A 1 15.55 -4.59 -12.59
CA MET A 1 14.16 -4.84 -12.20
C MET A 1 14.21 -5.53 -10.85
N HIS A 2 13.94 -4.79 -9.77
CA HIS A 2 13.80 -5.32 -8.42
C HIS A 2 12.30 -5.50 -8.19
N GLY A 3 11.79 -6.73 -8.22
CA GLY A 3 10.38 -7.02 -7.95
C GLY A 3 10.21 -7.70 -6.59
N ILE A 4 9.06 -8.33 -6.29
CA ILE A 4 8.82 -9.26 -5.13
C ILE A 4 8.62 -10.74 -5.57
N ASN A 5 9.32 -11.75 -5.00
CA ASN A 5 9.20 -13.17 -5.38
C ASN A 5 8.14 -13.80 -4.48
N VAL A 6 6.89 -13.77 -4.97
CA VAL A 6 5.74 -14.00 -4.11
C VAL A 6 5.40 -15.48 -4.02
N HIS A 7 5.43 -16.01 -2.80
CA HIS A 7 4.63 -17.18 -2.45
C HIS A 7 3.54 -16.84 -1.40
N LYS A 8 3.70 -15.75 -0.60
CA LYS A 8 2.69 -15.02 0.18
C LYS A 8 3.15 -13.57 0.45
N ILE A 9 2.26 -12.59 0.62
CA ILE A 9 2.55 -11.22 1.14
C ILE A 9 1.67 -10.97 2.37
N GLY A 10 2.20 -10.30 3.40
CA GLY A 10 1.46 -9.82 4.56
C GLY A 10 2.11 -8.55 5.12
N ASN A 11 1.49 -7.40 4.89
CA ASN A 11 1.86 -6.12 5.48
C ASN A 11 0.68 -5.60 6.29
N TYR A 12 0.95 -5.14 7.51
CA TYR A 12 -0.07 -4.73 8.47
C TYR A 12 0.31 -3.42 9.15
N ILE A 13 -0.62 -2.48 9.30
CA ILE A 13 -0.47 -1.34 10.20
C ILE A 13 -1.50 -1.50 11.32
N SER A 14 -1.05 -1.78 12.55
CA SER A 14 -1.93 -1.79 13.72
C SER A 14 -2.27 -0.37 14.14
N CYS A 15 -3.40 -0.17 14.82
CA CYS A 15 -3.75 1.11 15.42
C CYS A 15 -4.31 0.99 16.83
N SER A 16 -4.50 2.12 17.52
CA SER A 16 -5.31 2.22 18.75
C SER A 16 -6.57 3.06 18.50
N GLY A 17 -7.53 3.00 19.43
CA GLY A 17 -8.74 3.84 19.38
C GLY A 17 -9.88 3.30 18.51
N THR A 18 -9.83 2.04 18.11
CA THR A 18 -10.91 1.32 17.39
C THR A 18 -11.15 -0.04 18.03
N GLY A 19 -12.29 -0.67 17.73
CA GLY A 19 -12.68 -1.95 18.32
C GLY A 19 -11.69 -3.09 18.10
N ASN A 20 -10.90 -3.08 17.02
CA ASN A 20 -9.95 -4.16 16.69
C ASN A 20 -8.49 -3.73 16.49
N ALA A 21 -8.09 -2.48 16.76
CA ALA A 21 -6.69 -2.05 16.77
C ALA A 21 -5.93 -2.20 15.43
N ARG A 22 -6.58 -1.88 14.31
CA ARG A 22 -6.20 -2.28 12.95
C ARG A 22 -6.47 -1.18 11.92
N PHE A 23 -5.42 -0.68 11.25
CA PHE A 23 -5.48 0.51 10.37
C PHE A 23 -5.51 0.12 8.88
N PHE A 24 -4.51 -0.63 8.43
CA PHE A 24 -4.34 -1.01 7.02
C PHE A 24 -3.78 -2.43 6.91
N TYR A 25 -4.20 -3.17 5.90
CA TYR A 25 -3.60 -4.45 5.53
C TYR A 25 -3.37 -4.54 4.02
N PHE A 26 -2.32 -5.24 3.63
CA PHE A 26 -2.06 -5.67 2.27
C PHE A 26 -1.50 -7.09 2.31
N SER A 27 -2.18 -8.03 1.68
CA SER A 27 -1.85 -9.45 1.77
C SER A 27 -2.10 -10.16 0.46
N SER A 28 -1.55 -11.37 0.31
CA SER A 28 -1.85 -12.23 -0.85
C SER A 28 -2.93 -13.29 -0.60
N TRP A 29 -3.60 -13.21 0.56
CA TRP A 29 -4.62 -14.17 0.98
C TRP A 29 -5.98 -13.84 0.35
N ASN A 30 -6.81 -14.84 0.02
CA ASN A 30 -8.21 -14.64 -0.34
C ASN A 30 -9.07 -15.67 0.42
N SER A 31 -10.21 -15.22 0.97
CA SER A 31 -11.20 -16.02 1.69
C SER A 31 -11.87 -17.12 0.85
N ALA A 32 -11.81 -17.05 -0.48
CA ALA A 32 -12.54 -17.94 -1.39
C ALA A 32 -11.79 -19.24 -1.76
N GLY A 33 -10.68 -19.56 -1.12
CA GLY A 33 -10.02 -20.86 -1.23
C GLY A 33 -8.63 -20.84 -1.88
N VAL A 34 -7.81 -21.81 -1.49
CA VAL A 34 -6.42 -22.03 -1.91
C VAL A 34 -6.27 -22.16 -3.44
N PRO A 35 -5.12 -21.73 -4.03
CA PRO A 35 -3.92 -21.23 -3.37
C PRO A 35 -3.86 -19.70 -3.19
N HIS A 36 -3.19 -19.27 -2.10
CA HIS A 36 -3.04 -17.88 -1.64
C HIS A 36 -2.17 -17.00 -2.55
N ASN A 37 -2.71 -16.61 -3.71
CA ASN A 37 -2.00 -15.89 -4.77
C ASN A 37 -2.81 -14.71 -5.34
N ALA A 38 -3.61 -14.07 -4.50
CA ALA A 38 -4.44 -12.92 -4.87
C ALA A 38 -3.85 -11.64 -4.27
N ILE A 39 -4.56 -10.51 -4.39
CA ILE A 39 -4.37 -9.34 -3.53
C ILE A 39 -5.60 -9.19 -2.64
N HIS A 40 -5.38 -9.03 -1.35
CA HIS A 40 -6.38 -8.63 -0.37
C HIS A 40 -5.83 -7.48 0.45
N LEU A 41 -6.41 -6.29 0.26
CA LEU A 41 -5.93 -5.06 0.89
C LEU A 41 -7.11 -4.18 1.30
N GLY A 42 -6.91 -3.36 2.32
CA GLY A 42 -7.93 -2.41 2.75
C GLY A 42 -7.68 -1.83 4.14
N THR A 43 -8.66 -1.06 4.60
CA THR A 43 -8.79 -0.67 6.01
C THR A 43 -9.95 -1.45 6.63
N LEU A 44 -9.86 -1.73 7.94
CA LEU A 44 -11.02 -2.26 8.67
C LEU A 44 -11.94 -1.11 9.05
N ASP A 45 -13.24 -1.39 9.21
CA ASP A 45 -14.17 -0.37 9.70
C ASP A 45 -13.95 -0.08 11.20
N GLY A 46 -14.66 0.91 11.75
CA GLY A 46 -14.54 1.27 13.16
C GLY A 46 -14.95 0.17 14.15
N ALA A 47 -15.79 -0.77 13.71
CA ALA A 47 -16.15 -1.99 14.44
C ALA A 47 -15.11 -3.11 14.26
N GLY A 48 -14.12 -2.88 13.40
CA GLY A 48 -13.02 -3.76 13.10
C GLY A 48 -13.38 -4.95 12.21
N ALA A 49 -14.49 -4.86 11.46
CA ALA A 49 -14.83 -5.81 10.42
C ALA A 49 -14.13 -5.44 9.09
N TRP A 50 -14.10 -6.39 8.16
CA TRP A 50 -13.53 -6.23 6.82
C TRP A 50 -14.43 -5.29 5.99
N GLY A 51 -14.25 -3.98 6.15
CA GLY A 51 -15.21 -2.99 5.66
C GLY A 51 -14.80 -2.20 4.41
N ARG A 52 -13.49 -1.98 4.18
CA ARG A 52 -12.99 -1.09 3.11
C ARG A 52 -11.80 -1.71 2.39
N GLY A 53 -12.04 -2.82 1.70
CA GLY A 53 -10.97 -3.54 1.01
C GLY A 53 -11.42 -4.29 -0.23
N ILE A 54 -10.43 -4.69 -1.02
CA ILE A 54 -10.60 -5.51 -2.21
C ILE A 54 -10.09 -6.91 -1.95
N ALA A 55 -10.71 -7.91 -2.58
CA ALA A 55 -10.19 -9.27 -2.67
C ALA A 55 -10.23 -9.70 -4.13
N THR A 56 -9.06 -9.82 -4.78
CA THR A 56 -8.98 -10.20 -6.19
C THR A 56 -9.08 -11.71 -6.39
N GLY A 57 -9.25 -12.14 -7.64
CA GLY A 57 -8.92 -13.51 -8.04
C GLY A 57 -7.41 -13.80 -7.96
N LYS A 58 -6.99 -15.01 -8.39
CA LYS A 58 -5.57 -15.37 -8.51
C LYS A 58 -4.87 -14.41 -9.49
N LEU A 59 -3.76 -13.81 -9.04
CA LEU A 59 -2.89 -12.92 -9.82
C LEU A 59 -1.46 -13.43 -9.90
N PHE A 60 -1.00 -14.19 -8.90
CA PHE A 60 0.41 -14.56 -8.78
C PHE A 60 0.68 -16.03 -9.12
N ASP A 61 1.80 -16.26 -9.81
CA ASP A 61 2.40 -17.57 -9.96
C ASP A 61 3.65 -17.68 -9.08
N LYS A 62 3.97 -18.93 -8.72
CA LYS A 62 5.18 -19.26 -7.95
C LYS A 62 6.45 -18.87 -8.71
N ASN A 63 7.48 -18.48 -7.96
CA ASN A 63 8.84 -18.22 -8.47
C ASN A 63 8.94 -17.07 -9.49
N LYS A 64 7.99 -16.12 -9.46
CA LYS A 64 8.02 -14.92 -10.30
C LYS A 64 8.10 -13.67 -9.44
N TRP A 65 8.85 -12.68 -9.94
CA TRP A 65 8.95 -11.36 -9.36
C TRP A 65 7.78 -10.49 -9.86
N TYR A 66 7.03 -9.86 -8.96
CA TYR A 66 5.93 -8.93 -9.28
C TYR A 66 6.15 -7.59 -8.59
N PHE A 67 5.81 -6.49 -9.27
CA PHE A 67 5.64 -5.20 -8.60
C PHE A 67 4.18 -5.05 -8.17
N VAL A 68 3.93 -4.74 -6.90
CA VAL A 68 2.57 -4.57 -6.37
C VAL A 68 2.43 -3.27 -5.61
N ALA A 69 1.28 -2.62 -5.74
CA ALA A 69 0.93 -1.43 -4.97
C ALA A 69 -0.54 -1.46 -4.54
N GLY A 70 -0.81 -0.98 -3.34
CA GLY A 70 -2.16 -0.75 -2.83
C GLY A 70 -2.31 0.73 -2.50
N VAL A 71 -3.40 1.33 -2.96
CA VAL A 71 -3.70 2.74 -2.72
C VAL A 71 -5.09 2.84 -2.11
N ILE A 72 -5.18 3.56 -0.99
CA ILE A 72 -6.45 4.01 -0.42
C ILE A 72 -6.48 5.52 -0.54
N ASN A 73 -7.48 6.03 -1.24
CA ASN A 73 -7.71 7.46 -1.37
C ASN A 73 -9.05 7.81 -0.71
N ASN A 74 -8.99 8.48 0.44
CA ASN A 74 -10.17 8.85 1.22
C ASN A 74 -10.94 10.03 0.62
N GLU A 75 -10.31 10.80 -0.27
CA GLU A 75 -10.91 11.95 -0.95
C GLU A 75 -11.78 11.50 -2.12
N ASP A 76 -11.29 10.58 -2.95
CA ASP A 76 -12.05 10.02 -4.08
C ASP A 76 -12.90 8.79 -3.71
N GLY A 77 -12.69 8.23 -2.52
CA GLY A 77 -13.43 7.07 -2.01
C GLY A 77 -13.07 5.77 -2.71
N MET A 78 -11.81 5.60 -3.13
CA MET A 78 -11.37 4.44 -3.90
C MET A 78 -10.22 3.70 -3.25
N THR A 79 -10.37 2.38 -3.15
CA THR A 79 -9.27 1.45 -2.88
C THR A 79 -8.84 0.81 -4.19
N ARG A 80 -7.55 0.82 -4.51
CA ARG A 80 -6.99 0.30 -5.77
C ARG A 80 -5.80 -0.63 -5.52
N ALA A 81 -5.74 -1.72 -6.26
CA ALA A 81 -4.56 -2.58 -6.36
C ALA A 81 -3.96 -2.49 -7.75
N TYR A 82 -2.64 -2.45 -7.80
CA TYR A 82 -1.86 -2.49 -9.02
C TYR A 82 -0.91 -3.68 -9.02
N VAL A 83 -0.76 -4.33 -10.18
CA VAL A 83 0.24 -5.36 -10.44
C VAL A 83 0.99 -4.97 -11.70
N ASP A 84 2.32 -4.95 -11.62
CA ASP A 84 3.22 -4.56 -12.71
C ASP A 84 2.82 -3.23 -13.37
N GLY A 85 2.45 -2.27 -12.53
CA GLY A 85 2.10 -0.90 -12.93
C GLY A 85 0.69 -0.73 -13.51
N LYS A 86 -0.10 -1.82 -13.61
CA LYS A 86 -1.48 -1.79 -14.16
C LYS A 86 -2.50 -1.97 -13.06
N LEU A 87 -3.64 -1.28 -13.19
CA LEU A 87 -4.77 -1.46 -12.29
C LEU A 87 -5.28 -2.91 -12.38
N ALA A 88 -5.16 -3.65 -11.29
CA ALA A 88 -5.62 -5.04 -11.19
C ALA A 88 -7.06 -5.11 -10.67
N HIS A 89 -7.42 -4.23 -9.72
CA HIS A 89 -8.76 -4.13 -9.18
C HIS A 89 -8.96 -2.78 -8.46
N GLU A 90 -10.21 -2.33 -8.39
CA GLU A 90 -10.62 -1.19 -7.59
C GLU A 90 -11.98 -1.42 -6.95
N GLN A 91 -12.23 -0.73 -5.84
CA GLN A 91 -13.51 -0.75 -5.14
C GLN A 91 -13.80 0.62 -4.53
N LYS A 92 -15.03 1.07 -4.74
CA LYS A 92 -15.58 2.28 -4.12
C LYS A 92 -15.89 2.03 -2.65
N PHE A 93 -15.68 3.04 -1.83
CA PHE A 93 -16.12 3.11 -0.45
C PHE A 93 -16.60 4.53 -0.13
N THR A 94 -17.33 4.69 0.96
CA THR A 94 -17.77 6.01 1.42
C THR A 94 -16.58 6.84 1.85
N THR A 95 -16.40 8.02 1.26
CA THR A 95 -15.33 8.96 1.59
C THR A 95 -15.32 9.34 3.08
N GLY A 96 -14.17 9.81 3.52
CA GLY A 96 -13.94 10.24 4.90
C GLY A 96 -12.76 9.53 5.55
N ASP A 97 -12.42 9.99 6.75
CA ASP A 97 -11.20 9.57 7.41
C ASP A 97 -11.17 8.06 7.71
N THR A 98 -9.96 7.52 7.69
CA THR A 98 -9.69 6.18 8.22
C THR A 98 -9.56 6.29 9.75
N PRO A 99 -10.41 5.59 10.53
CA PRO A 99 -10.39 5.71 11.98
C PRO A 99 -9.16 5.02 12.60
N GLY A 100 -8.68 5.58 13.71
CA GLY A 100 -7.61 5.01 14.54
C GLY A 100 -6.24 5.66 14.32
N THR A 101 -5.32 5.40 15.26
CA THR A 101 -3.95 5.94 15.23
C THR A 101 -2.94 4.81 15.02
N PRO A 102 -2.12 4.81 13.95
CA PRO A 102 -1.10 3.79 13.72
C PRO A 102 -0.18 3.56 14.92
N THR A 103 0.07 2.31 15.30
CA THR A 103 0.90 1.93 16.45
C THR A 103 2.10 1.06 16.10
N ALA A 104 1.99 0.20 15.08
CA ALA A 104 3.08 -0.62 14.60
C ALA A 104 2.89 -0.99 13.13
N ILE A 105 4.01 -1.25 12.45
CA ILE A 105 4.04 -1.76 11.06
C ILE A 105 4.62 -3.17 11.10
N TRP A 106 3.90 -4.12 10.53
CA TRP A 106 4.33 -5.50 10.33
C TRP A 106 4.57 -5.70 8.85
N ILE A 107 5.71 -6.30 8.51
CA ILE A 107 6.08 -6.66 7.15
C ILE A 107 6.42 -8.14 7.16
N GLY A 108 5.91 -8.89 6.20
CA GLY A 108 6.14 -10.34 6.11
C GLY A 108 5.27 -11.18 7.04
N GLY A 109 4.28 -10.59 7.69
CA GLY A 109 3.48 -11.26 8.70
C GLY A 109 2.36 -10.37 9.23
N THR A 110 1.66 -10.89 10.23
CA THR A 110 0.57 -10.17 10.89
C THR A 110 0.68 -10.30 12.41
N PRO A 111 0.03 -9.41 13.18
CA PRO A 111 0.01 -9.49 14.64
C PRO A 111 -0.53 -10.81 15.19
N GLU A 112 -1.33 -11.54 14.41
CA GLU A 112 -1.92 -12.83 14.81
C GLU A 112 -0.94 -14.01 14.74
N ALA A 113 0.30 -13.79 14.30
CA ALA A 113 1.40 -14.76 14.34
C ALA A 113 1.19 -16.10 13.60
N TYR A 114 0.14 -16.25 12.79
CA TYR A 114 -0.09 -17.44 11.93
C TYR A 114 -0.12 -17.13 10.42
N GLN A 115 -0.03 -15.86 10.02
CA GLN A 115 -0.11 -15.43 8.61
C GLN A 115 1.24 -14.90 8.10
N TRP A 116 2.26 -15.74 8.11
CA TRP A 116 3.60 -15.37 7.63
C TRP A 116 3.73 -15.43 6.12
N VAL A 117 4.57 -14.53 5.59
CA VAL A 117 5.06 -14.61 4.22
C VAL A 117 5.93 -15.83 4.05
N THR A 118 5.54 -16.68 3.10
CA THR A 118 6.43 -17.66 2.49
C THR A 118 6.83 -17.05 1.16
N GLY A 119 8.03 -16.46 1.00
CA GLY A 119 8.41 -15.71 -0.21
C GLY A 119 9.50 -14.67 0.10
N THR A 120 9.94 -13.91 -0.90
CA THR A 120 10.89 -12.80 -0.70
C THR A 120 10.24 -11.47 -1.07
N MET A 121 10.55 -10.44 -0.28
CA MET A 121 10.16 -9.06 -0.53
C MET A 121 11.43 -8.22 -0.66
N ASP A 122 11.37 -7.21 -1.52
CA ASP A 122 12.44 -6.24 -1.72
C ASP A 122 11.80 -4.87 -1.90
N GLU A 123 12.52 -3.82 -1.50
CA GLU A 123 12.12 -2.42 -1.68
C GLU A 123 10.67 -2.12 -1.22
N VAL A 124 10.42 -2.26 0.10
CA VAL A 124 9.11 -1.99 0.71
C VAL A 124 9.02 -0.53 1.19
N ALA A 125 7.97 0.17 0.79
CA ALA A 125 7.70 1.55 1.22
C ALA A 125 6.22 1.76 1.59
N PHE A 126 5.99 2.74 2.46
CA PHE A 126 4.67 3.25 2.83
C PHE A 126 4.63 4.74 2.56
N TYR A 127 3.50 5.22 2.04
CA TYR A 127 3.25 6.63 1.74
C TYR A 127 2.06 7.11 2.55
N ASN A 128 2.11 8.35 3.04
CA ASN A 128 0.99 9.03 3.69
C ASN A 128 0.10 9.80 2.68
N ALA A 129 0.32 9.58 1.38
CA ALA A 129 -0.42 10.17 0.29
C ALA A 129 -0.89 9.09 -0.69
N ALA A 130 -2.03 9.33 -1.33
CA ALA A 130 -2.51 8.47 -2.39
C ALA A 130 -1.65 8.66 -3.66
N LEU A 131 -0.91 7.61 -4.04
CA LEU A 131 -0.11 7.64 -5.26
C LEU A 131 -0.99 7.51 -6.50
N THR A 132 -0.64 8.26 -7.55
CA THR A 132 -1.27 8.13 -8.87
C THR A 132 -0.71 6.92 -9.64
N GLU A 133 -1.41 6.48 -10.69
CA GLU A 133 -0.89 5.44 -11.59
C GLU A 133 0.46 5.82 -12.22
N ASP A 134 0.67 7.11 -12.51
CA ASP A 134 1.94 7.61 -13.03
C ASP A 134 3.06 7.53 -11.99
N ASP A 135 2.77 7.82 -10.71
CA ASP A 135 3.74 7.64 -9.62
C ASP A 135 4.12 6.17 -9.44
N ILE A 136 3.14 5.28 -9.48
CA ILE A 136 3.32 3.84 -9.39
C ILE A 136 4.19 3.33 -10.53
N ASN A 137 3.87 3.69 -11.77
CA ASN A 137 4.66 3.33 -12.94
C ASN A 137 6.07 3.90 -12.89
N PHE A 138 6.22 5.13 -12.39
CA PHE A 138 7.52 5.76 -12.22
C PHE A 138 8.36 4.98 -11.20
N ILE A 139 7.82 4.69 -10.01
CA ILE A 139 8.51 3.95 -8.95
C ILE A 139 8.91 2.55 -9.44
N MET A 140 8.00 1.83 -10.10
CA MET A 140 8.30 0.49 -10.63
C MET A 140 9.49 0.50 -11.61
N LYS A 141 9.54 1.48 -12.51
CA LYS A 141 10.59 1.57 -13.55
C LYS A 141 11.92 2.07 -13.00
N ASN A 142 11.88 2.94 -11.98
CA ASN A 142 13.03 3.72 -11.54
C ASN A 142 13.55 3.35 -10.14
N GLY A 143 12.83 2.52 -9.40
CA GLY A 143 13.11 2.14 -8.02
C GLY A 143 12.61 3.16 -6.99
N LEU A 144 12.52 2.72 -5.72
CA LEU A 144 12.03 3.56 -4.62
C LEU A 144 12.87 4.82 -4.40
N MET A 145 14.20 4.75 -4.49
CA MET A 145 15.08 5.90 -4.25
C MET A 145 14.77 7.09 -5.15
N LYS A 146 14.50 6.84 -6.44
CA LYS A 146 14.09 7.92 -7.35
C LYS A 146 12.66 8.38 -7.10
N GLY A 147 11.79 7.48 -6.65
CA GLY A 147 10.43 7.80 -6.21
C GLY A 147 10.40 8.74 -5.00
N VAL A 148 11.23 8.48 -3.99
CA VAL A 148 11.37 9.32 -2.79
C VAL A 148 11.86 10.72 -3.17
N ILE A 149 12.85 10.82 -4.06
CA ILE A 149 13.35 12.13 -4.55
C ILE A 149 12.23 12.90 -5.28
N LYS A 150 11.45 12.23 -6.13
CA LYS A 150 10.28 12.83 -6.80
C LYS A 150 9.21 13.30 -5.79
N ALA A 151 8.95 12.54 -4.73
CA ALA A 151 7.99 12.90 -3.69
C ALA A 151 8.47 14.09 -2.83
N VAL A 152 9.77 14.16 -2.54
CA VAL A 152 10.38 15.29 -1.83
C VAL A 152 10.45 16.55 -2.70
N ASP A 153 10.54 16.40 -4.02
CA ASP A 153 10.48 17.53 -4.96
C ASP A 153 9.07 18.14 -5.09
N SER A 154 8.00 17.39 -4.80
CA SER A 154 6.62 17.92 -4.93
C SER A 154 6.17 18.79 -3.75
N HIS A 155 6.76 18.63 -2.56
CA HIS A 155 6.37 19.40 -1.36
C HIS A 155 7.59 19.80 -0.51
N GLY A 156 8.09 21.02 -0.74
CA GLY A 156 8.80 21.77 0.30
C GLY A 156 10.31 21.61 0.38
N LYS A 157 11.05 21.81 -0.72
CA LYS A 157 12.47 22.11 -0.58
C LYS A 157 12.66 23.52 -0.01
N VAL A 158 13.45 23.61 1.06
CA VAL A 158 14.02 24.88 1.59
C VAL A 158 14.69 25.71 0.48
N ALA A 159 15.16 25.06 -0.59
CA ALA A 159 15.73 25.69 -1.77
C ALA A 159 14.75 26.58 -2.54
N THR A 160 13.45 26.26 -2.62
CA THR A 160 12.46 27.16 -3.25
C THR A 160 12.11 28.33 -2.34
N THR A 161 12.14 28.15 -1.01
CA THR A 161 11.97 29.23 -0.04
C THR A 161 13.10 30.26 -0.14
N TRP A 162 14.36 29.83 -0.26
CA TRP A 162 15.50 30.73 -0.47
C TRP A 162 15.53 31.39 -1.86
N GLY A 163 15.03 30.70 -2.89
CA GLY A 163 14.86 31.27 -4.22
C GLY A 163 13.79 32.37 -4.27
N GLY A 164 12.69 32.21 -3.53
CA GLY A 164 11.65 33.23 -3.38
C GLY A 164 12.12 34.47 -2.61
N ILE A 165 12.95 34.28 -1.58
CA ILE A 165 13.52 35.39 -0.79
C ILE A 165 14.53 36.21 -1.61
N LYS A 166 15.30 35.57 -2.50
CA LYS A 166 16.28 36.28 -3.35
C LYS A 166 15.68 37.05 -4.52
N ASN A 167 14.43 36.76 -4.88
CA ASN A 167 13.71 37.43 -5.97
C ASN A 167 12.69 38.46 -5.44
N ALA A 168 12.69 38.73 -4.13
CA ALA A 168 11.79 39.67 -3.47
C ALA A 168 12.38 41.09 -3.29
N ASP A 169 13.54 41.36 -3.91
CA ASP A 169 14.14 42.69 -4.03
C ASP A 169 14.13 43.16 -5.50
#